data_AF-A0A2V8RNQ2-F1
#
_entry.id   AF-A0A2V8RNQ2-F1
#
_cell.length_a   1.000
_cell.length_b   1.000
_cell.length_c   1.000
_cell.angle_alpha   90.00
_cell.angle_beta   90.00
_cell.angle_gamma   90.00
#
_symmetry.space_group_name_H-M   'P 1'
#
loop_
_entity.id
_entity.type
_entity.pdbx_description
1 polymer ?
#
loop_
_entity_poly.entity_id
_entity_poly.type
_entity_poly.pdbx_seq_one_letter_code
_entity_poly.pdbx_strand_id
1 'polypeptide(L)'
;MGTWGTGISSSDAFADVYSEFFSLYNDGIDVDEITQTVIARNQEMLSIPEEAHDFWFALAKAQWECKSLKPETHERVKEIIESEADLKLWHDLGASKADIEKRRKVLDKFLAQLGAEKPKVKARKKKVIREPIFKKGDCLTFKLENGNFGGAVVLEAECRYKNQSAREAYG
;
A
#
# COMPACT_ATOMS: atom_id res chain seq x y z
N MET A 1 18.96 0.67 17.10
CA MET A 1 19.17 0.89 15.66
C MET A 1 18.19 0.00 14.92
N GLY A 2 17.16 0.57 14.29
CA GLY A 2 16.19 -0.23 13.54
C GLY A 2 16.86 -0.90 12.35
N THR A 3 16.52 -2.16 12.08
CA THR A 3 17.04 -2.88 10.91
C THR A 3 16.25 -2.45 9.68
N TRP A 4 16.89 -1.85 8.68
CA TRP A 4 16.26 -1.63 7.39
C TRP A 4 16.00 -2.96 6.70
N GLY A 5 14.76 -3.20 6.30
CA GLY A 5 14.44 -4.36 5.48
C GLY A 5 14.99 -4.17 4.06
N THR A 6 15.77 -5.12 3.57
CA THR A 6 16.35 -5.10 2.21
C THR A 6 15.35 -5.51 1.12
N GLY A 7 14.13 -5.88 1.50
CA GLY A 7 13.07 -6.22 0.56
C GLY A 7 12.56 -4.99 -0.18
N ILE A 8 12.06 -5.20 -1.40
CA ILE A 8 11.45 -4.11 -2.19
C ILE A 8 10.23 -3.51 -1.49
N SER A 9 9.45 -4.35 -0.80
CA SER A 9 8.28 -3.92 -0.04
C SER A 9 8.56 -3.66 1.44
N SER A 10 9.82 -3.41 1.80
CA SER A 10 10.22 -3.12 3.18
C SER A 10 10.24 -1.62 3.50
N SER A 11 10.04 -0.77 2.50
CA SER A 11 9.96 0.69 2.64
C SER A 11 8.52 1.13 2.89
N ASP A 12 8.32 2.12 3.77
CA ASP A 12 7.01 2.70 4.04
C ASP A 12 6.46 3.42 2.80
N ALA A 13 7.32 4.17 2.10
CA ALA A 13 7.04 4.78 0.80
C ALA A 13 6.50 3.76 -0.22
N PHE A 14 7.11 2.57 -0.29
CA PHE A 14 6.61 1.49 -1.12
C PHE A 14 5.21 1.04 -0.69
N ALA A 15 5.01 0.84 0.62
CA ALA A 15 3.77 0.32 1.17
C ALA A 15 2.61 1.29 0.92
N ASP A 16 2.84 2.59 1.07
CA ASP A 16 1.85 3.64 0.86
C ASP A 16 1.37 3.65 -0.59
N VAL A 17 2.29 3.75 -1.56
CA VAL A 17 1.98 3.74 -3.00
C VAL A 17 1.27 2.45 -3.42
N TYR A 18 1.75 1.31 -2.93
CA TYR A 18 1.14 0.02 -3.23
C TYR A 18 -0.27 -0.09 -2.65
N SER A 19 -0.50 0.42 -1.44
CA SER A 19 -1.81 0.41 -0.79
C SER A 19 -2.79 1.35 -1.49
N GLU A 20 -2.36 2.54 -1.91
CA GLU A 20 -3.17 3.50 -2.65
C GLU A 20 -3.61 2.90 -3.99
N PHE A 21 -2.67 2.36 -4.76
CA PHE A 21 -2.96 1.72 -6.04
C PHE A 21 -4.02 0.62 -5.88
N PHE A 22 -3.84 -0.28 -4.90
CA PHE A 22 -4.79 -1.37 -4.70
C PHE A 22 -6.12 -0.91 -4.09
N SER A 23 -6.15 0.20 -3.35
CA SER A 23 -7.40 0.80 -2.89
C SER A 23 -8.28 1.19 -4.08
N LEU A 24 -7.72 1.95 -5.03
CA LEU A 24 -8.40 2.37 -6.25
C LEU A 24 -8.75 1.19 -7.17
N TYR A 25 -7.83 0.22 -7.28
CA TYR A 25 -8.08 -1.01 -8.04
C TYR A 25 -9.25 -1.81 -7.49
N ASN A 26 -9.37 -1.90 -6.17
CA ASN A 26 -10.46 -2.59 -5.50
C ASN A 26 -11.80 -1.83 -5.62
N ASP A 27 -11.75 -0.51 -5.79
CA ASP A 27 -12.92 0.33 -6.08
C ASP A 27 -13.43 0.20 -7.51
N GLY A 28 -12.69 -0.50 -8.36
CA GLY A 28 -13.15 -0.89 -9.68
C GLY A 28 -12.57 -0.05 -10.82
N ILE A 29 -11.71 0.92 -10.49
CA ILE A 29 -11.07 1.84 -11.45
C ILE A 29 -10.09 1.05 -12.33
N ASP A 30 -9.94 1.49 -13.58
CA ASP A 30 -9.01 0.90 -14.54
C ASP A 30 -7.54 1.17 -14.17
N VAL A 31 -6.63 0.25 -14.50
CA VAL A 31 -5.21 0.37 -14.14
C VAL A 31 -4.55 1.58 -14.80
N ASP A 32 -4.96 1.98 -16.00
CA ASP A 32 -4.42 3.13 -16.70
C ASP A 32 -4.74 4.44 -15.98
N GLU A 33 -6.00 4.60 -15.56
CA GLU A 33 -6.49 5.75 -14.80
C GLU A 33 -5.87 5.81 -13.40
N ILE A 34 -5.73 4.65 -12.73
CA ILE A 34 -5.05 4.55 -11.43
C ILE A 34 -3.60 5.00 -11.56
N THR A 35 -2.91 4.55 -12.60
CA THR A 35 -1.50 4.90 -12.82
C THR A 35 -1.33 6.41 -12.94
N GLN A 36 -2.17 7.06 -13.76
CA GLN A 36 -2.12 8.52 -13.92
C GLN A 36 -2.43 9.24 -12.61
N THR A 37 -3.45 8.76 -11.88
CA THR A 37 -3.87 9.34 -10.60
C THR A 37 -2.77 9.24 -9.54
N VAL A 38 -2.17 8.05 -9.37
CA VAL A 38 -1.11 7.80 -8.38
C VAL A 38 0.15 8.61 -8.72
N ILE A 39 0.52 8.71 -10.01
CA ILE A 39 1.65 9.57 -10.42
C ILE A 39 1.33 11.04 -10.12
N ALA A 40 0.13 11.52 -10.43
CA ALA A 40 -0.25 12.92 -10.23
C ALA A 40 -0.29 13.32 -8.75
N ARG A 41 -0.73 12.42 -7.87
CA ARG A 41 -0.83 12.67 -6.43
C ARG A 41 0.51 12.63 -5.70
N ASN A 42 1.48 11.89 -6.24
CA ASN A 42 2.75 11.64 -5.57
C ASN A 42 3.92 12.40 -6.23
N GLN A 43 3.64 13.54 -6.88
CA GLN A 43 4.69 14.38 -7.49
C GLN A 43 5.72 14.90 -6.49
N GLU A 44 5.28 15.20 -5.26
CA GLU A 44 6.18 15.62 -4.18
C GLU A 44 7.14 14.49 -3.78
N MET A 45 6.62 13.27 -3.62
CA MET A 45 7.40 12.06 -3.37
C MET A 45 8.41 11.77 -4.50
N LEU A 46 7.99 11.94 -5.76
CA LEU A 46 8.86 11.78 -6.93
C LEU A 46 10.01 12.78 -6.97
N SER A 47 9.88 13.92 -6.27
CA SER A 47 10.94 14.93 -6.16
C SER A 47 11.96 14.60 -5.08
N ILE A 48 11.68 13.62 -4.21
CA ILE A 48 12.56 13.16 -3.13
C ILE A 48 13.33 11.92 -3.65
N PRO A 49 14.66 12.00 -3.86
CA PRO A 49 15.44 10.88 -4.40
C PRO A 49 15.32 9.60 -3.58
N GLU A 50 15.19 9.74 -2.25
CA GLU A 50 15.06 8.63 -1.31
C GLU A 50 13.79 7.80 -1.52
N GLU A 51 12.69 8.46 -1.89
CA GLU A 51 11.37 7.84 -2.02
C GLU A 51 11.00 7.54 -3.48
N ALA A 52 11.57 8.27 -4.43
CA ALA A 52 11.26 8.14 -5.85
C ALA A 52 11.52 6.73 -6.40
N HIS A 53 12.62 6.08 -5.99
CA HIS A 53 12.91 4.71 -6.42
C HIS A 53 11.86 3.71 -5.91
N ASP A 54 11.53 3.80 -4.62
CA ASP A 54 10.53 2.94 -3.99
C ASP A 54 9.12 3.16 -4.59
N PHE A 55 8.79 4.40 -4.97
CA PHE A 55 7.58 4.71 -5.74
C PHE A 55 7.51 3.91 -7.05
N TRP A 56 8.57 3.97 -7.88
CA TRP A 56 8.59 3.27 -9.16
C TRP A 56 8.54 1.76 -9.00
N PHE A 57 9.21 1.21 -7.97
CA PHE A 57 9.13 -0.21 -7.65
C PHE A 57 7.73 -0.63 -7.22
N ALA A 58 7.05 0.17 -6.39
CA ALA A 58 5.68 -0.09 -5.96
C ALA A 58 4.70 -0.08 -7.13
N LEU A 59 4.78 0.96 -7.98
CA LEU A 59 3.92 1.10 -9.14
C LEU A 59 4.15 -0.05 -10.14
N ALA A 60 5.39 -0.36 -10.49
CA ALA A 60 5.71 -1.46 -11.41
C ALA A 60 5.22 -2.81 -10.87
N LYS A 61 5.43 -3.08 -9.58
CA LYS A 61 4.94 -4.32 -8.96
C LYS A 61 3.42 -4.38 -9.02
N ALA A 62 2.72 -3.30 -8.70
CA ALA A 62 1.27 -3.26 -8.69
C ALA A 62 0.68 -3.47 -10.10
N GLN A 63 1.23 -2.79 -11.11
CA GLN A 63 0.83 -2.96 -12.51
C GLN A 63 1.13 -4.37 -13.04
N TRP A 64 2.32 -4.92 -12.76
CA TRP A 64 2.67 -6.30 -13.10
C TRP A 64 1.71 -7.30 -12.45
N GLU A 65 1.33 -7.05 -11.19
CA GLU A 65 0.37 -7.90 -10.51
C GLU A 65 -1.02 -7.90 -11.15
N CYS A 66 -1.38 -6.82 -11.84
CA CYS A 66 -2.62 -6.64 -12.58
C CYS A 66 -2.52 -7.04 -14.07
N LYS A 67 -1.36 -7.50 -14.55
CA LYS A 67 -1.06 -7.74 -15.99
C LYS A 67 -1.21 -6.48 -16.88
N SER A 68 -0.96 -5.32 -16.32
CA SER A 68 -1.06 -4.03 -17.03
C SER A 68 0.23 -3.22 -16.86
N LEU A 69 1.37 -3.91 -16.82
CA LEU A 69 2.68 -3.27 -16.72
C LEU A 69 2.95 -2.44 -17.97
N LYS A 70 3.11 -1.13 -17.78
CA LYS A 70 3.42 -0.22 -18.90
C LYS A 70 4.90 -0.33 -19.26
N PRO A 71 5.24 -0.32 -20.57
CA PRO A 71 6.63 -0.31 -21.01
C PRO A 71 7.44 0.83 -20.38
N GLU A 72 6.87 2.03 -20.30
CA GLU A 72 7.50 3.20 -19.68
C GLU A 72 7.87 2.97 -18.21
N THR A 73 6.95 2.37 -17.44
CA THR A 73 7.18 2.06 -16.02
C THR A 73 8.23 0.95 -15.87
N HIS A 74 8.21 -0.05 -16.75
CA HIS A 74 9.21 -1.12 -16.77
C HIS A 74 10.60 -0.58 -17.11
N GLU A 75 10.73 0.26 -18.15
CA GLU A 75 11.99 0.89 -18.55
C GLU A 75 12.55 1.77 -17.44
N ARG A 76 11.70 2.53 -16.74
CA ARG A 76 12.13 3.36 -15.62
C ARG A 76 12.72 2.55 -14.47
N VAL A 77 12.06 1.45 -14.09
CA VAL A 77 12.58 0.53 -13.06
C VAL A 77 13.87 -0.13 -13.52
N LYS A 78 13.93 -0.55 -14.79
CA LYS A 78 15.13 -1.15 -15.37
C LYS A 78 16.32 -0.19 -15.31
N GLU A 79 16.12 1.08 -15.69
CA GLU A 79 17.13 2.13 -15.63
C GLU A 79 17.66 2.34 -14.20
N ILE A 80 16.78 2.38 -13.19
CA ILE A 80 17.17 2.54 -11.78
C ILE A 80 18.05 1.37 -11.32
N ILE A 81 17.70 0.14 -11.71
CA ILE A 81 18.43 -1.07 -11.32
C ILE A 81 19.78 -1.16 -12.06
N GLU A 82 19.80 -0.93 -13.37
CA GLU A 82 21.02 -1.02 -14.20
C GLU A 82 22.03 0.11 -13.90
N SER A 83 21.55 1.31 -13.55
CA SER A 83 22.41 2.43 -13.15
C SER A 83 22.93 2.33 -11.70
N GLU A 84 22.46 1.33 -10.96
CA GLU A 84 22.68 1.13 -9.53
C GLU A 84 22.31 2.36 -8.68
N ALA A 85 21.38 3.20 -9.15
CA ALA A 85 21.01 4.45 -8.48
C ALA A 85 20.45 4.20 -7.06
N ASP A 86 19.61 3.16 -6.91
CA ASP A 86 19.09 2.73 -5.60
C ASP A 86 20.22 2.26 -4.67
N LEU A 87 21.19 1.51 -5.18
CA LEU A 87 22.29 0.98 -4.36
C LEU A 87 23.25 2.10 -3.91
N LYS A 88 23.48 3.11 -4.75
CA LYS A 88 24.26 4.32 -4.39
C LYS A 88 23.57 5.10 -3.28
N LEU A 89 22.26 5.31 -3.40
CA LEU A 89 21.47 5.94 -2.35
C LEU A 89 21.58 5.17 -1.02
N TRP A 90 21.45 3.84 -1.05
CA TRP A 90 21.63 3.00 0.14
C TRP A 90 23.02 3.13 0.76
N HIS A 91 24.05 3.20 -0.07
CA HIS A 91 25.42 3.44 0.37
C HIS A 91 25.57 4.80 1.07
N ASP A 92 25.03 5.86 0.48
CA ASP A 92 25.13 7.22 1.00
C ASP A 92 24.34 7.42 2.31
N LEU A 93 23.24 6.68 2.46
CA LEU A 93 22.45 6.58 3.69
C LEU A 93 23.11 5.70 4.77
N GLY A 94 24.29 5.13 4.50
CA GLY A 94 25.10 4.39 5.47
C GLY A 94 24.75 2.91 5.62
N ALA A 95 24.09 2.30 4.62
CA ALA A 95 23.80 0.86 4.63
C ALA A 95 25.09 0.03 4.66
N SER A 96 25.05 -1.10 5.35
CA SER A 96 26.19 -2.01 5.39
C SER A 96 26.43 -2.65 4.02
N LYS A 97 27.69 -2.99 3.70
CA LYS A 97 28.02 -3.72 2.46
C LYS A 97 27.22 -5.01 2.30
N ALA A 98 26.95 -5.70 3.41
CA ALA A 98 26.14 -6.92 3.41
C ALA A 98 24.67 -6.65 3.03
N ASP A 99 24.12 -5.51 3.42
CA ASP A 99 22.73 -5.15 3.09
C ASP A 99 22.60 -4.62 1.66
N ILE A 100 23.60 -3.88 1.16
CA ILE A 100 23.68 -3.49 -0.26
C ILE A 100 23.72 -4.73 -1.16
N GLU A 101 24.51 -5.74 -0.81
CA GLU A 101 24.59 -7.00 -1.56
C GLU A 101 23.26 -7.79 -1.53
N LYS A 102 22.56 -7.78 -0.40
CA LYS A 102 21.20 -8.36 -0.31
C LYS A 102 20.21 -7.58 -1.17
N ARG A 103 20.23 -6.24 -1.09
CA ARG A 103 19.37 -5.33 -1.88
C ARG A 103 19.57 -5.58 -3.38
N ARG A 104 20.81 -5.67 -3.84
CA ARG A 104 21.17 -6.02 -5.23
C ARG A 104 20.47 -7.30 -5.71
N LYS A 105 20.61 -8.40 -4.96
CA LYS A 105 19.96 -9.69 -5.29
C LYS A 105 18.44 -9.59 -5.34
N VAL A 106 17.85 -8.78 -4.47
CA VAL A 106 16.40 -8.53 -4.47
C VAL A 106 15.98 -7.76 -5.72
N LEU A 107 16.72 -6.72 -6.10
CA LEU A 107 16.47 -5.93 -7.31
C LEU A 107 16.62 -6.78 -8.58
N ASP A 108 17.67 -7.59 -8.69
CA ASP A 108 17.88 -8.50 -9.83
C ASP A 108 16.71 -9.48 -9.98
N LYS A 109 16.30 -10.09 -8.86
CA LYS A 109 15.15 -11.00 -8.83
C LYS A 109 13.85 -10.28 -9.22
N PHE A 110 13.70 -9.02 -8.83
CA PHE A 110 12.52 -8.24 -9.17
C PHE A 110 12.48 -7.86 -10.63
N LEU A 111 13.61 -7.44 -11.22
CA LEU A 111 13.69 -7.16 -12.65
C LEU A 111 13.38 -8.42 -13.47
N ALA A 112 13.95 -9.57 -13.08
CA ALA A 112 13.62 -10.86 -13.70
C ALA A 112 12.14 -11.22 -13.56
N GLN A 113 11.53 -10.92 -12.41
CA GLN A 113 10.10 -11.12 -12.17
C GLN A 113 9.23 -10.22 -13.08
N LEU A 114 9.59 -8.94 -13.23
CA LEU A 114 8.85 -8.01 -14.09
C LEU A 114 8.92 -8.40 -15.57
N GLY A 115 10.05 -8.98 -16.01
CA GLY A 115 10.22 -9.50 -17.37
C GLY A 115 9.44 -10.80 -17.65
N ALA A 116 9.03 -11.53 -16.62
CA ALA A 116 8.20 -12.72 -16.77
C ALA A 116 6.71 -12.34 -16.86
N GLU A 117 5.99 -12.93 -17.80
CA GLU A 117 4.54 -12.70 -17.89
C GLU A 117 3.84 -13.32 -16.68
N LYS A 118 3.02 -12.53 -15.99
CA LYS A 118 2.23 -13.04 -14.87
C LYS A 118 1.10 -13.94 -15.40
N PRO A 119 0.90 -15.16 -14.85
CA PRO A 119 -0.10 -16.09 -15.39
C PRO A 119 -1.55 -15.65 -15.13
N LYS A 120 -1.83 -14.98 -14.01
CA LYS A 120 -3.19 -14.57 -13.62
C LYS A 120 -3.22 -13.15 -13.05
N VAL A 121 -4.22 -12.38 -13.47
CA VAL A 121 -4.53 -11.05 -12.92
C VAL A 121 -4.89 -11.19 -11.44
N LYS A 122 -4.34 -10.30 -10.60
CA LYS A 122 -4.72 -10.25 -9.19
C LYS A 122 -6.20 -9.88 -9.04
N ALA A 123 -6.96 -10.70 -8.32
CA ALA A 123 -8.38 -10.44 -8.14
C ALA A 123 -8.60 -9.18 -7.28
N ARG A 124 -9.55 -8.34 -7.71
CA ARG A 124 -10.06 -7.23 -6.90
C ARG A 124 -10.66 -7.77 -5.61
N LYS A 125 -10.32 -7.13 -4.48
CA LYS A 125 -10.93 -7.42 -3.18
C LYS A 125 -12.14 -6.50 -3.02
N LYS A 126 -13.34 -7.07 -2.94
CA LYS A 126 -14.53 -6.28 -2.62
C LYS A 126 -14.42 -5.69 -1.22
N LYS A 127 -14.65 -4.39 -1.08
CA LYS A 127 -14.86 -3.75 0.22
C LYS A 127 -16.14 -4.33 0.82
N VAL A 128 -16.00 -5.16 1.85
CA VAL A 128 -17.16 -5.66 2.62
C VAL A 128 -17.51 -4.61 3.64
N ILE A 129 -18.63 -3.92 3.40
CA ILE A 129 -19.22 -3.00 4.36
C ILE A 129 -19.92 -3.86 5.41
N ARG A 130 -19.54 -3.70 6.68
CA ARG A 130 -20.33 -4.28 7.77
C ARG A 130 -21.41 -3.30 8.14
N GLU A 131 -22.65 -3.72 7.95
CA GLU A 131 -23.79 -2.99 8.50
C GLU A 131 -23.67 -2.96 10.03
N PRO A 132 -23.84 -1.78 10.65
CA PRO A 132 -23.82 -1.68 12.10
C PRO A 132 -24.95 -2.52 12.69
N ILE A 133 -24.67 -3.17 13.82
CA ILE A 133 -25.64 -4.05 14.51
C ILE A 133 -26.87 -3.22 14.96
N PHE A 134 -26.65 -1.97 15.30
CA PHE A 134 -27.67 -1.03 15.75
C PHE A 134 -27.82 0.12 14.76
N LYS A 135 -29.05 0.61 14.64
CA LYS A 135 -29.42 1.73 13.78
C LYS A 135 -29.65 2.97 14.63
N LYS A 136 -29.53 4.15 14.00
CA LYS A 136 -29.92 5.42 14.62
C LYS A 136 -31.36 5.32 15.13
N GLY A 137 -31.56 5.64 16.40
CA GLY A 137 -32.84 5.52 17.10
C GLY A 137 -33.03 4.23 17.90
N ASP A 138 -32.12 3.24 17.78
CA ASP A 138 -32.20 2.04 18.61
C ASP A 138 -31.93 2.38 20.08
N CYS A 139 -32.76 1.83 20.96
CA CYS A 139 -32.62 1.95 22.41
C CYS A 139 -32.07 0.66 22.98
N LEU A 140 -30.93 0.75 23.66
CA LEU A 140 -30.25 -0.35 24.33
C LEU A 140 -30.46 -0.23 25.83
N THR A 141 -30.76 -1.35 26.49
CA THR A 141 -30.80 -1.42 27.95
C THR A 141 -29.78 -2.44 28.43
N PHE A 142 -29.08 -2.12 29.51
CA PHE A 142 -28.10 -3.01 30.12
C PHE A 142 -28.20 -2.94 31.63
N LYS A 143 -27.89 -4.06 32.29
CA LYS A 143 -27.93 -4.18 33.73
C LYS A 143 -26.58 -3.77 34.31
N LEU A 144 -26.61 -2.88 35.29
CA LEU A 144 -25.42 -2.42 36.03
C LEU A 144 -25.09 -3.42 37.15
N GLU A 145 -23.83 -3.42 37.60
CA GLU A 145 -23.36 -4.31 38.68
C GLU A 145 -24.14 -4.11 40.00
N ASN A 146 -24.64 -2.90 40.24
CA ASN A 146 -25.46 -2.55 41.39
C ASN A 146 -26.94 -3.00 41.27
N GLY A 147 -27.31 -3.71 40.20
CA GLY A 147 -28.66 -4.24 40.00
C GLY A 147 -29.64 -3.28 39.31
N ASN A 148 -29.27 -2.01 39.10
CA ASN A 148 -30.07 -1.03 38.36
C ASN A 148 -29.95 -1.23 36.83
N PHE A 149 -30.85 -0.59 36.08
CA PHE A 149 -30.81 -0.59 34.61
C PHE A 149 -30.33 0.75 34.07
N GLY A 150 -29.39 0.69 33.12
CA GLY A 150 -28.98 1.82 32.29
C GLY A 150 -29.60 1.72 30.90
N GLY A 151 -29.86 2.87 30.29
CA GLY A 151 -30.34 2.98 28.91
C GLY A 151 -29.35 3.78 28.06
N ALA A 152 -29.17 3.38 26.80
CA ALA A 152 -28.45 4.14 25.78
C ALA A 152 -29.30 4.26 24.53
N VAL A 153 -29.22 5.40 23.84
CA VAL A 153 -29.87 5.61 22.54
C VAL A 153 -28.79 5.81 21.49
N VAL A 154 -28.90 5.08 20.39
CA VAL A 154 -27.98 5.22 19.26
C VAL A 154 -28.32 6.49 18.50
N LEU A 155 -27.48 7.52 18.64
CA LEU A 155 -27.67 8.80 17.95
C LEU A 155 -27.26 8.74 16.48
N GLU A 156 -26.30 7.89 16.17
CA GLU A 156 -25.76 7.72 14.83
C GLU A 156 -25.11 6.33 14.71
N ALA A 157 -25.23 5.74 13.53
CA ALA A 157 -24.69 4.43 13.23
C ALA A 157 -23.85 4.53 11.96
N GLU A 158 -22.54 4.35 12.12
CA GLU A 158 -21.59 4.43 11.00
C GLU A 158 -21.33 3.04 10.43
N CYS A 159 -21.42 2.94 9.10
CA CYS A 159 -20.97 1.76 8.38
C CYS A 159 -19.43 1.69 8.40
N ARG A 160 -18.87 0.65 9.01
CA ARG A 160 -17.41 0.47 9.08
C ARG A 160 -16.91 -0.42 7.95
N TYR A 161 -15.85 0.02 7.28
CA TYR A 161 -15.08 -0.85 6.40
C TYR A 161 -14.32 -1.88 7.26
N LYS A 162 -14.29 -3.15 6.82
CA LYS A 162 -13.66 -4.25 7.55
C LYS A 162 -12.17 -4.01 7.93
N ASN A 163 -11.51 -3.04 7.29
CA ASN A 163 -10.08 -2.74 7.48
C ASN A 163 -9.78 -1.51 8.35
N GLN A 164 -10.78 -0.76 8.82
CA GLN A 164 -10.56 0.31 9.80
C GLN A 164 -10.56 -0.29 11.20
N SER A 165 -9.43 -0.16 11.91
CA SER A 165 -9.35 -0.56 13.31
C SER A 165 -10.33 0.29 14.12
N ALA A 166 -11.02 -0.31 15.09
CA ALA A 166 -12.02 0.39 15.90
C ALA A 166 -11.47 1.54 16.78
N ARG A 167 -10.16 1.82 16.72
CA ARG A 167 -9.46 2.81 17.55
C ARG A 167 -9.46 4.23 16.99
N GLU A 168 -9.78 4.45 15.72
CA GLU A 168 -9.67 5.78 15.08
C GLU A 168 -10.97 6.59 15.09
N ALA A 169 -12.08 6.03 15.62
CA ALA A 169 -13.39 6.68 15.58
C ALA A 169 -13.71 7.57 16.80
N TYR A 170 -12.79 7.72 17.75
CA TYR A 170 -12.97 8.58 18.93
C TYR A 170 -11.66 9.31 19.25
N GLY A 171 -11.47 10.45 18.60
CA GLY A 171 -10.48 11.47 18.92
C GLY A 171 -11.18 12.82 19.02
#